data_AF-W2PXX1-F1
#
_entry.id   AF-W2PXX1-F1
#
_cell.length_a   1.000
_cell.length_b   1.000
_cell.length_c   1.000
_cell.angle_alpha   90.00
_cell.angle_beta   90.00
_cell.angle_gamma   90.00
#
_symmetry.space_group_name_H-M   'P 1'
#
loop_
_entity.id
_entity.type
_entity.pdbx_description
1 polymer ?
#
loop_
_entity_poly.entity_id
_entity_poly.type
_entity_poly.pdbx_seq_one_letter_code
_entity_poly.pdbx_strand_id
1 'polypeptide(L)'
;MFAFVFEDLLVVDLSCGFGWCGSPAFYTLVGSIINALYEHGNKLTRQFHGNVWCDDHTCIEVDRGSACFNANLSLRWAMATVLGPTAINEQKFTNDLVSSKFATRTIQLQVIGSFRHVASSFPPARAFLQCLQETATACPKYGRRVLSASTLDDLRWFQAVLRHPARFNAIPIIHFADMSESRFHVFTDASGDGLYVLEPSLKRYIHQRFSTEDLTYTSIHVRELRSAVLAALHWGPYRASESNTTRTHVQFHIDNTNAVAWANHRSSRHSVVKMHNRLLSLTKFQYNLVFTASHIADKLNMMADAGSRVWSKDHQLADLWTNMSCSWTQTRLEAPFDDLCSFWARYAAKTTWQTPPLPHILDTGVNGVDLLRG
;
A
#
# COMPACT_ATOMS: atom_id res chain seq x y z
N MET A 1 -0.28 -17.49 7.02
CA MET A 1 -1.45 -16.63 7.12
C MET A 1 -2.07 -16.50 5.75
N PHE A 2 -2.87 -17.49 5.43
CA PHE A 2 -3.91 -17.37 4.42
C PHE A 2 -5.19 -17.36 5.24
N ALA A 3 -5.97 -16.29 5.11
CA ALA A 3 -7.31 -16.25 5.65
C ALA A 3 -8.22 -16.47 4.44
N PHE A 4 -8.93 -17.59 4.42
CA PHE A 4 -9.87 -17.89 3.36
C PHE A 4 -11.18 -18.31 3.97
N VAL A 5 -12.26 -17.88 3.31
CA VAL A 5 -13.60 -18.28 3.68
C VAL A 5 -13.86 -19.63 3.01
N PHE A 6 -14.17 -20.63 3.81
CA PHE A 6 -14.63 -21.92 3.37
C PHE A 6 -16.05 -22.11 3.93
N GLU A 7 -17.04 -22.06 3.05
CA GLU A 7 -18.45 -21.94 3.43
C GLU A 7 -18.69 -20.68 4.29
N ASP A 8 -19.19 -20.84 5.52
CA ASP A 8 -19.45 -19.75 6.47
C ASP A 8 -18.33 -19.57 7.52
N LEU A 9 -17.21 -20.26 7.32
CA LEU A 9 -16.08 -20.31 8.25
C LEU A 9 -14.89 -19.54 7.69
N LEU A 10 -14.36 -18.60 8.47
CA LEU A 10 -13.07 -18.01 8.18
C LEU A 10 -11.98 -18.93 8.76
N VAL A 11 -11.26 -19.60 7.86
CA VAL A 11 -10.08 -20.39 8.22
C VAL A 11 -8.88 -19.46 8.21
N VAL A 12 -8.30 -19.21 9.39
CA VAL A 12 -7.05 -18.49 9.53
C VAL A 12 -5.93 -19.52 9.73
N ASP A 13 -5.27 -19.88 8.63
CA ASP A 13 -4.12 -20.77 8.67
C ASP A 13 -2.89 -20.01 9.21
N LEU A 14 -2.50 -20.30 10.45
CA LEU A 14 -1.27 -19.79 11.04
C LEU A 14 -0.09 -20.74 10.87
N SER A 15 -0.19 -21.81 10.06
CA SER A 15 0.89 -22.76 9.79
C SER A 15 2.20 -22.05 9.44
N CYS A 16 3.08 -21.93 10.42
CA CYS A 16 4.36 -21.29 10.31
C CYS A 16 5.34 -22.27 9.70
N GLY A 17 5.45 -22.21 8.37
CA GLY A 17 6.65 -22.67 7.68
C GLY A 17 7.87 -21.86 8.15
N PHE A 18 8.52 -22.35 9.21
CA PHE A 18 9.82 -22.03 9.80
C PHE A 18 10.59 -20.82 9.24
N GLY A 19 10.60 -19.73 10.03
CA GLY A 19 11.33 -18.48 9.78
C GLY A 19 12.02 -17.86 11.01
N TRP A 20 11.74 -18.36 12.21
CA TRP A 20 11.80 -17.56 13.45
C TRP A 20 13.17 -17.59 14.15
N CYS A 21 13.58 -16.48 14.79
CA CYS A 21 14.91 -16.28 15.43
C CYS A 21 14.93 -16.40 16.96
N GLY A 22 13.80 -16.75 17.59
CA GLY A 22 13.60 -16.60 19.04
C GLY A 22 13.57 -17.93 19.80
N SER A 23 13.58 -17.89 21.12
CA SER A 23 13.43 -19.10 21.93
C SER A 23 11.98 -19.60 21.92
N PRO A 24 11.73 -20.92 22.05
CA PRO A 24 10.38 -21.48 22.11
C PRO A 24 9.48 -20.81 23.17
N ALA A 25 10.04 -20.46 24.33
CA ALA A 25 9.32 -19.77 25.39
C ALA A 25 8.77 -18.39 24.97
N PHE A 26 9.50 -17.66 24.12
CA PHE A 26 9.06 -16.37 23.60
C PHE A 26 7.83 -16.53 22.69
N TYR A 27 7.76 -17.62 21.91
CA TYR A 27 6.65 -17.91 21.01
C TYR A 27 5.43 -18.48 21.73
N THR A 28 5.64 -19.31 22.75
CA THR A 28 4.57 -19.74 23.65
C THR A 28 3.87 -18.52 24.26
N LEU A 29 4.62 -17.50 24.70
CA LEU A 29 4.05 -16.27 25.26
C LEU A 29 3.17 -15.50 24.25
N VAL A 30 3.65 -15.30 23.02
CA VAL A 30 2.85 -14.67 21.94
C VAL A 30 1.56 -15.43 21.75
N GLY A 31 1.66 -16.75 21.65
CA GLY A 31 0.54 -17.66 21.49
C GLY A 31 -0.50 -17.58 22.59
N SER A 32 -0.04 -17.63 23.84
CA SER A 32 -0.90 -17.49 25.01
C SER A 32 -1.59 -16.13 25.06
N ILE A 33 -0.91 -15.04 24.67
CA ILE A 33 -1.52 -13.71 24.61
C ILE A 33 -2.55 -13.61 23.47
N ILE A 34 -2.28 -14.19 22.29
CA ILE A 34 -3.27 -14.28 21.20
C ILE A 34 -4.52 -14.98 21.70
N ASN A 35 -4.38 -16.17 22.30
CA ASN A 35 -5.52 -16.93 22.80
C ASN A 35 -6.24 -16.19 23.92
N ALA A 36 -5.53 -15.59 24.88
CA ALA A 36 -6.17 -14.81 25.93
C ALA A 36 -6.94 -13.60 25.39
N LEU A 37 -6.36 -12.85 24.43
CA LEU A 37 -7.06 -11.73 23.76
C LEU A 37 -8.19 -12.21 22.85
N TYR A 38 -8.14 -13.44 22.35
CA TYR A 38 -9.20 -14.04 21.53
C TYR A 38 -10.36 -14.53 22.40
N GLU A 39 -10.04 -15.20 23.51
CA GLU A 39 -10.99 -15.79 24.46
C GLU A 39 -11.65 -14.74 25.36
N HIS A 40 -10.95 -13.63 25.64
CA HIS A 40 -11.39 -12.60 26.58
C HIS A 40 -11.49 -11.19 25.98
N GLY A 41 -11.12 -11.00 24.72
CA GLY A 41 -11.13 -9.70 24.05
C GLY A 41 -12.53 -9.23 23.66
N ASN A 42 -13.07 -8.34 24.50
CA ASN A 42 -14.05 -7.31 24.17
C ASN A 42 -15.52 -7.71 23.93
N LYS A 43 -16.05 -8.78 24.56
CA LYS A 43 -17.50 -8.91 24.90
C LYS A 43 -17.73 -9.74 26.17
N LEU A 44 -18.60 -9.24 27.06
CA LEU A 44 -18.95 -9.78 28.39
C LEU A 44 -19.75 -11.10 28.40
N THR A 45 -20.06 -11.73 27.27
CA THR A 45 -21.06 -12.83 27.23
C THR A 45 -20.72 -14.02 26.31
N ARG A 46 -19.50 -14.14 25.79
CA ARG A 46 -19.09 -15.30 24.97
C ARG A 46 -17.76 -15.87 25.42
N GLN A 47 -17.71 -17.19 25.55
CA GLN A 47 -16.51 -17.96 25.85
C GLN A 47 -16.03 -18.61 24.55
N PHE A 48 -14.85 -18.23 24.07
CA PHE A 48 -14.20 -18.87 22.91
C PHE A 48 -13.19 -19.92 23.38
N HIS A 49 -12.75 -20.80 22.48
CA HIS A 49 -11.63 -21.72 22.71
C HIS A 49 -10.71 -21.69 21.48
N GLY A 50 -9.45 -21.28 21.66
CA GLY A 50 -8.43 -21.39 20.61
C GLY A 50 -7.78 -22.77 20.61
N ASN A 51 -7.59 -23.38 19.44
CA ASN A 51 -6.79 -24.61 19.33
C ASN A 51 -5.30 -24.24 19.25
N VAL A 52 -4.55 -24.64 20.28
CA VAL A 52 -3.12 -24.36 20.42
C VAL A 52 -2.31 -25.62 20.09
N TRP A 53 -1.33 -25.52 19.19
CA TRP A 53 -0.43 -26.63 18.92
C TRP A 53 1.02 -26.18 18.74
N CYS A 54 1.84 -26.38 19.78
CA CYS A 54 3.29 -26.13 19.84
C CYS A 54 3.73 -24.73 19.36
N ASP A 55 3.94 -24.56 18.04
CA ASP A 55 4.43 -23.35 17.38
C ASP A 55 3.42 -22.74 16.39
N ASP A 56 2.31 -23.43 16.14
CA ASP A 56 1.24 -23.05 15.22
C ASP A 56 -0.06 -22.80 16.00
N HIS A 57 -0.66 -21.64 15.78
CA HIS A 57 -2.02 -21.36 16.27
C HIS A 57 -2.99 -21.62 15.13
N THR A 58 -4.17 -22.17 15.37
CA THR A 58 -5.22 -22.16 14.33
C THR A 58 -6.50 -21.71 14.98
N CYS A 59 -6.82 -20.44 14.81
CA CYS A 59 -8.06 -19.85 15.26
C CYS A 59 -9.07 -19.95 14.11
N ILE A 60 -10.21 -20.60 14.36
CA ILE A 60 -11.31 -20.74 13.41
C ILE A 60 -12.47 -19.93 13.95
N GLU A 61 -13.05 -19.06 13.13
CA GLU A 61 -14.17 -18.20 13.50
C GLU A 61 -15.30 -18.34 12.48
N VAL A 62 -16.55 -18.30 12.94
CA VAL A 62 -17.71 -18.21 12.04
C VAL A 62 -17.85 -16.76 11.62
N ASP A 63 -18.03 -16.49 10.32
CA ASP A 63 -18.08 -15.11 9.83
C ASP A 63 -19.41 -14.41 10.16
N ARG A 64 -19.55 -14.00 11.42
CA ARG A 64 -20.74 -13.34 11.96
C ARG A 64 -20.40 -11.95 12.48
N GLY A 65 -20.89 -10.93 11.77
CA GLY A 65 -20.70 -9.53 12.15
C GLY A 65 -19.22 -9.15 12.21
N SER A 66 -18.76 -8.59 13.32
CA SER A 66 -17.37 -8.14 13.49
C SER A 66 -16.42 -9.22 14.03
N ALA A 67 -16.84 -10.49 14.11
CA ALA A 67 -16.08 -11.54 14.79
C ALA A 67 -14.70 -11.77 14.15
N CYS A 68 -14.68 -12.05 12.84
CA CYS A 68 -13.47 -12.23 12.05
C CYS A 68 -12.55 -11.01 12.05
N PHE A 69 -13.16 -9.82 12.07
CA PHE A 69 -12.43 -8.56 12.14
C PHE A 69 -11.70 -8.40 13.47
N ASN A 70 -12.39 -8.65 14.58
CA ASN A 70 -11.83 -8.58 15.94
C ASN A 70 -10.75 -9.65 16.15
N ALA A 71 -10.97 -10.87 15.67
CA ALA A 71 -9.98 -11.95 15.66
C ALA A 71 -8.66 -11.51 14.99
N ASN A 72 -8.76 -10.97 13.77
CA ASN A 72 -7.62 -10.46 13.02
C ASN A 72 -6.98 -9.24 13.70
N LEU A 73 -7.72 -8.43 14.47
CA LEU A 73 -7.20 -7.32 15.25
C LEU A 73 -6.40 -7.81 16.48
N SER A 74 -6.97 -8.71 17.28
CA SER A 74 -6.33 -9.29 18.47
C SER A 74 -5.02 -10.00 18.13
N LEU A 75 -5.01 -10.76 17.03
CA LEU A 75 -3.78 -11.41 16.55
C LEU A 75 -2.68 -10.39 16.24
N ARG A 76 -3.02 -9.32 15.50
CA ARG A 76 -2.05 -8.27 15.17
C ARG A 76 -1.55 -7.55 16.41
N TRP A 77 -2.44 -7.31 17.38
CA TRP A 77 -2.07 -6.69 18.65
C TRP A 77 -1.03 -7.53 19.40
N ALA A 78 -1.25 -8.83 19.53
CA ALA A 78 -0.28 -9.72 20.16
C ALA A 78 1.03 -9.81 19.37
N MET A 79 0.97 -9.93 18.04
CA MET A 79 2.16 -9.98 17.19
C MET A 79 2.99 -8.68 17.30
N ALA A 80 2.36 -7.52 17.25
CA ALA A 80 3.06 -6.24 17.36
C ALA A 80 3.65 -6.02 18.76
N THR A 81 2.90 -6.37 19.82
CA THR A 81 3.30 -6.15 21.22
C THR A 81 4.44 -7.06 21.64
N VAL A 82 4.38 -8.34 21.29
CA VAL A 82 5.30 -9.35 21.81
C VAL A 82 6.50 -9.54 20.90
N LEU A 83 6.28 -9.57 19.57
CA LEU A 83 7.36 -9.87 18.62
C LEU A 83 8.07 -8.62 18.10
N GLY A 84 7.34 -7.51 17.92
CA GLY A 84 7.87 -6.30 17.31
C GLY A 84 8.65 -6.55 16.01
N PRO A 85 9.56 -5.64 15.60
CA PRO A 85 10.42 -5.83 14.44
C PRO A 85 11.43 -6.97 14.62
N THR A 86 11.66 -7.46 15.84
CA THR A 86 12.62 -8.54 16.13
C THR A 86 12.18 -9.92 15.64
N ALA A 87 10.90 -10.10 15.27
CA ALA A 87 10.44 -11.33 14.59
C ALA A 87 10.96 -11.47 13.15
N ILE A 88 11.50 -10.40 12.59
CA ILE A 88 11.96 -10.37 11.22
C ILE A 88 13.35 -11.01 11.15
N ASN A 89 13.41 -12.22 10.58
CA ASN A 89 14.68 -12.89 10.32
C ASN A 89 15.35 -12.32 9.06
N GLU A 90 16.12 -11.24 9.23
CA GLU A 90 16.91 -10.64 8.16
C GLU A 90 18.03 -11.57 7.64
N GLN A 91 18.52 -12.51 8.48
CA GLN A 91 19.59 -13.44 8.08
C GLN A 91 19.14 -14.49 7.05
N LYS A 92 17.84 -14.85 7.05
CA LYS A 92 17.23 -15.69 5.99
C LYS A 92 17.03 -14.92 4.68
N PHE A 93 17.08 -13.59 4.73
CA PHE A 93 17.19 -12.76 3.54
C PHE A 93 18.66 -12.70 3.12
N THR A 94 19.15 -13.75 2.47
CA THR A 94 20.40 -13.60 1.73
C THR A 94 20.14 -12.67 0.55
N ASN A 95 20.88 -11.57 0.46
CA ASN A 95 20.95 -10.70 -0.73
C ASN A 95 21.15 -11.52 -2.04
N ASP A 96 21.61 -12.76 -1.89
CA ASP A 96 21.70 -13.79 -2.90
C ASP A 96 20.40 -14.06 -3.66
N LEU A 97 19.19 -13.93 -3.08
CA LEU A 97 17.97 -14.25 -3.86
C LEU A 97 17.70 -13.22 -4.96
N VAL A 98 17.83 -11.94 -4.63
CA VAL A 98 17.70 -10.83 -5.60
C VAL A 98 18.85 -10.85 -6.60
N SER A 99 20.04 -11.25 -6.15
CA SER A 99 21.27 -11.30 -6.98
C SER A 99 21.32 -12.51 -7.91
N SER A 100 20.88 -13.68 -7.42
CA SER A 100 20.85 -14.96 -8.13
C SER A 100 19.89 -14.94 -9.31
N LYS A 101 18.74 -14.23 -9.20
CA LYS A 101 17.61 -14.29 -10.15
C LYS A 101 16.98 -15.68 -10.32
N PHE A 102 17.56 -16.72 -9.72
CA PHE A 102 17.02 -18.08 -9.67
C PHE A 102 16.69 -18.46 -8.24
N ALA A 103 15.58 -19.18 -8.06
CA ALA A 103 15.19 -19.69 -6.76
C ALA A 103 14.59 -21.10 -6.85
N THR A 104 14.85 -21.94 -5.85
CA THR A 104 14.10 -23.18 -5.64
C THR A 104 12.77 -22.88 -4.94
N ARG A 105 11.82 -23.82 -4.98
CA ARG A 105 10.58 -23.72 -4.21
C ARG A 105 10.86 -23.54 -2.72
N THR A 106 11.82 -24.29 -2.17
CA THR A 106 12.20 -24.23 -0.76
C THR A 106 12.67 -22.84 -0.34
N ILE A 107 13.58 -22.23 -1.12
CA ILE A 107 14.10 -20.88 -0.81
C ILE A 107 12.98 -19.85 -0.88
N GLN A 108 12.10 -19.93 -1.89
CA GLN A 108 10.95 -19.01 -1.99
C GLN A 108 10.03 -19.14 -0.77
N LEU A 109 9.69 -20.37 -0.35
CA LEU A 109 8.83 -20.59 0.82
C LEU A 109 9.47 -20.12 2.13
N GLN A 110 10.78 -20.32 2.30
CA GLN A 110 11.51 -19.81 3.48
C GLN A 110 11.45 -18.28 3.56
N VAL A 111 11.64 -17.59 2.43
CA VAL A 111 11.56 -16.12 2.35
C VAL A 111 10.12 -15.62 2.54
N ILE A 112 9.13 -16.30 1.99
CA ILE A 112 7.72 -15.99 2.25
C ILE A 112 7.39 -16.15 3.74
N GLY A 113 7.97 -17.16 4.40
CA GLY A 113 7.86 -17.37 5.84
C GLY A 113 8.35 -16.15 6.63
N SER A 114 9.52 -15.60 6.28
CA SER A 114 10.08 -14.43 6.99
C SER A 114 9.30 -13.13 6.74
N PHE A 115 8.70 -12.96 5.55
CA PHE A 115 7.89 -11.78 5.23
C PHE A 115 6.47 -11.79 5.81
N ARG A 116 6.06 -12.91 6.39
CA ARG A 116 4.72 -13.05 6.95
C ARG A 116 4.45 -12.09 8.11
N HIS A 117 5.47 -11.78 8.91
CA HIS A 117 5.36 -10.74 9.95
C HIS A 117 5.05 -9.38 9.32
N VAL A 118 5.78 -8.99 8.26
CA VAL A 118 5.55 -7.74 7.52
C VAL A 118 4.10 -7.64 7.02
N ALA A 119 3.56 -8.70 6.43
CA ALA A 119 2.18 -8.73 5.93
C ALA A 119 1.11 -8.69 7.04
N SER A 120 1.48 -9.10 8.25
CA SER A 120 0.61 -9.05 9.44
C SER A 120 0.62 -7.65 10.05
N SER A 121 1.78 -6.99 10.10
CA SER A 121 1.92 -5.63 10.62
C SER A 121 1.52 -4.56 9.60
N PHE A 122 1.64 -4.84 8.30
CA PHE A 122 1.34 -3.90 7.23
C PHE A 122 0.45 -4.54 6.15
N PRO A 123 -0.89 -4.35 6.20
CA PRO A 123 -1.84 -5.04 5.34
C PRO A 123 -1.56 -4.95 3.83
N PRO A 124 -1.10 -3.81 3.27
CA PRO A 124 -0.75 -3.71 1.85
C PRO A 124 0.29 -4.74 1.37
N ALA A 125 1.19 -5.18 2.26
CA ALA A 125 2.21 -6.17 1.91
C ALA A 125 1.64 -7.57 1.62
N ARG A 126 0.38 -7.85 2.02
CA ARG A 126 -0.28 -9.13 1.75
C ARG A 126 -0.39 -9.42 0.25
N ALA A 127 -0.73 -8.41 -0.55
CA ALA A 127 -0.86 -8.56 -1.99
C ALA A 127 0.47 -8.96 -2.65
N PHE A 128 1.58 -8.37 -2.21
CA PHE A 128 2.92 -8.70 -2.70
C PHE A 128 3.36 -10.09 -2.23
N LEU A 129 3.07 -10.44 -0.97
CA LEU A 129 3.34 -11.77 -0.42
C LEU A 129 2.58 -12.86 -1.17
N GLN A 130 1.31 -12.60 -1.54
CA GLN A 130 0.50 -13.51 -2.35
C GLN A 130 1.10 -13.73 -3.73
N CYS A 131 1.60 -12.67 -4.38
CA CYS A 131 2.29 -12.79 -5.67
C CYS A 131 3.57 -13.66 -5.57
N LEU A 132 4.34 -13.53 -4.48
CA LEU A 132 5.48 -14.41 -4.22
C LEU A 132 5.03 -15.86 -4.01
N GLN A 133 3.95 -16.09 -3.26
CA GLN A 133 3.37 -17.41 -3.01
C GLN A 133 2.87 -18.09 -4.28
N GLU A 134 2.20 -17.37 -5.17
CA GLU A 134 1.79 -17.88 -6.48
C GLU A 134 3.00 -18.35 -7.29
N THR A 135 4.08 -17.55 -7.30
CA THR A 135 5.33 -17.87 -7.99
C THR A 135 5.99 -19.12 -7.41
N ALA A 136 6.04 -19.22 -6.07
CA ALA A 136 6.61 -20.36 -5.35
C ALA A 136 5.81 -21.65 -5.58
N THR A 137 4.49 -21.54 -5.61
CA THR A 137 3.57 -22.69 -5.80
C THR A 137 3.64 -23.23 -7.22
N ALA A 138 3.85 -22.34 -8.20
CA ALA A 138 4.09 -22.71 -9.60
C ALA A 138 5.55 -23.18 -9.86
N CYS A 139 6.42 -23.22 -8.85
CA CYS A 139 7.77 -23.76 -8.99
C CYS A 139 7.74 -25.31 -8.89
N PRO A 140 8.46 -26.03 -9.77
CA PRO A 140 8.62 -27.48 -9.64
C PRO A 140 9.15 -27.87 -8.25
N LYS A 141 8.73 -29.04 -7.76
CA LYS A 141 9.20 -29.58 -6.46
C LYS A 141 10.72 -29.74 -6.43
N TYR A 142 11.30 -30.19 -7.54
CA TYR A 142 12.73 -30.34 -7.74
C TYR A 142 13.15 -29.44 -8.91
N GLY A 143 14.04 -28.48 -8.66
CA GLY A 143 14.53 -27.57 -9.68
C GLY A 143 14.60 -26.11 -9.23
N ARG A 144 15.21 -25.28 -10.08
CA ARG A 144 15.29 -23.83 -9.93
C ARG A 144 14.47 -23.15 -11.01
N ARG A 145 13.81 -22.05 -10.68
CA ARG A 145 13.06 -21.23 -11.63
C ARG A 145 13.65 -19.82 -11.69
N VAL A 146 13.68 -19.25 -12.89
CA VAL A 146 13.96 -17.82 -13.10
C VAL A 146 12.83 -17.00 -12.48
N LEU A 147 13.18 -16.05 -11.61
CA LEU A 147 12.22 -15.12 -11.04
C LEU A 147 11.85 -14.05 -12.09
N SER A 148 10.56 -13.72 -12.18
CA SER A 148 10.10 -12.65 -13.06
C SER A 148 10.59 -11.28 -12.56
N ALA A 149 10.65 -10.29 -13.45
CA ALA A 149 10.97 -8.90 -13.05
C ALA A 149 10.02 -8.38 -11.97
N SER A 150 8.72 -8.68 -12.08
CA SER A 150 7.74 -8.33 -11.04
C SER A 150 8.02 -9.00 -9.70
N THR A 151 8.43 -10.27 -9.70
CA THR A 151 8.76 -11.01 -8.46
C THR A 151 10.00 -10.40 -7.81
N LEU A 152 11.03 -10.06 -8.60
CA LEU A 152 12.22 -9.38 -8.10
C LEU A 152 11.88 -8.00 -7.51
N ASP A 153 10.97 -7.28 -8.11
CA ASP A 153 10.49 -6.00 -7.59
C ASP A 153 9.71 -6.12 -6.28
N ASP A 154 8.92 -7.18 -6.10
CA ASP A 154 8.28 -7.48 -4.81
C ASP A 154 9.34 -7.79 -3.74
N LEU A 155 10.36 -8.58 -4.07
CA LEU A 155 11.48 -8.87 -3.16
C LEU A 155 12.25 -7.60 -2.77
N ARG A 156 12.53 -6.72 -3.73
CA ARG A 156 13.16 -5.41 -3.50
C ARG A 156 12.29 -4.52 -2.62
N TRP A 157 10.98 -4.54 -2.83
CA TRP A 157 10.02 -3.82 -1.99
C TRP A 157 10.06 -4.32 -0.54
N PHE A 158 10.09 -5.64 -0.30
CA PHE A 158 10.26 -6.18 1.05
C PHE A 158 11.62 -5.77 1.64
N GLN A 159 12.72 -5.90 0.90
CA GLN A 159 14.06 -5.48 1.36
C GLN A 159 14.09 -4.00 1.78
N ALA A 160 13.41 -3.15 1.01
CA ALA A 160 13.23 -1.73 1.29
C ALA A 160 12.55 -1.49 2.65
N VAL A 161 11.43 -2.18 2.91
CA VAL A 161 10.65 -2.03 4.14
C VAL A 161 11.41 -2.57 5.37
N LEU A 162 12.10 -3.70 5.22
CA LEU A 162 12.82 -4.37 6.31
C LEU A 162 13.93 -3.51 6.91
N ARG A 163 14.52 -2.61 6.13
CA ARG A 163 15.56 -1.67 6.58
C ARG A 163 15.09 -0.60 7.56
N HIS A 164 13.78 -0.50 7.81
CA HIS A 164 13.21 0.45 8.75
C HIS A 164 12.40 -0.24 9.85
N PRO A 165 13.04 -1.09 10.68
CA PRO A 165 12.36 -1.87 11.72
C PRO A 165 11.57 -0.99 12.69
N ALA A 166 12.08 0.21 13.01
CA ALA A 166 11.40 1.16 13.90
C ALA A 166 10.00 1.58 13.42
N ARG A 167 9.72 1.55 12.10
CA ARG A 167 8.40 1.93 11.55
C ARG A 167 7.33 0.88 11.81
N PHE A 168 7.71 -0.38 12.05
CA PHE A 168 6.77 -1.44 12.43
C PHE A 168 6.26 -1.27 13.87
N ASN A 169 7.01 -0.61 14.75
CA ASN A 169 6.55 -0.26 16.10
C ASN A 169 5.61 0.95 16.10
N ALA A 170 5.67 1.78 15.05
CA ALA A 170 4.87 2.99 14.91
C ALA A 170 3.54 2.75 14.17
N ILE A 171 3.05 1.50 14.09
CA ILE A 171 1.77 1.14 13.48
C ILE A 171 0.69 1.12 14.59
N PRO A 172 -0.09 2.21 14.78
CA PRO A 172 -1.05 2.26 15.86
C PRO A 172 -2.20 1.30 15.59
N ILE A 173 -2.56 0.53 16.61
CA ILE A 173 -3.54 -0.57 16.53
C ILE A 173 -4.94 -0.05 16.12
N ILE A 174 -5.28 1.19 16.49
CA ILE A 174 -6.56 1.85 16.16
C ILE A 174 -6.84 1.91 14.65
N HIS A 175 -5.82 1.87 13.80
CA HIS A 175 -6.02 1.91 12.35
C HIS A 175 -6.32 0.55 11.72
N PHE A 176 -6.05 -0.56 12.41
CA PHE A 176 -6.58 -1.85 11.97
C PHE A 176 -8.08 -1.97 12.27
N ALA A 177 -8.61 -1.11 13.14
CA ALA A 177 -10.02 -1.06 13.49
C ALA A 177 -10.86 -0.22 12.51
N ASP A 178 -10.28 0.38 11.45
CA ASP A 178 -10.96 1.23 10.47
C ASP A 178 -11.68 2.46 11.09
N MET A 179 -11.32 2.82 12.33
CA MET A 179 -11.99 3.86 13.13
C MET A 179 -11.41 5.27 12.95
N SER A 180 -10.49 5.48 11.99
CA SER A 180 -9.84 6.78 11.81
C SER A 180 -10.62 7.64 10.82
N GLU A 181 -11.17 8.76 11.29
CA GLU A 181 -11.72 9.79 10.41
C GLU A 181 -10.64 10.29 9.44
N SER A 182 -11.02 10.49 8.17
CA SER A 182 -10.11 11.04 7.16
C SER A 182 -9.85 12.50 7.47
N ARG A 183 -8.57 12.87 7.62
CA ARG A 183 -8.19 14.27 7.89
C ARG A 183 -7.90 15.04 6.60
N PHE A 184 -7.57 14.34 5.51
CA PHE A 184 -7.20 14.93 4.24
C PHE A 184 -7.87 14.21 3.10
N HIS A 185 -8.49 14.97 2.21
CA HIS A 185 -9.20 14.46 1.06
C HIS A 185 -8.48 14.87 -0.21
N VAL A 186 -8.18 13.89 -1.04
CA VAL A 186 -7.56 14.09 -2.35
C VAL A 186 -8.57 13.68 -3.40
N PHE A 187 -8.88 14.58 -4.33
CA PHE A 187 -9.80 14.29 -5.43
C PHE A 187 -8.99 14.09 -6.70
N THR A 188 -9.20 12.97 -7.38
CA THR A 188 -8.44 12.60 -8.57
C THR A 188 -9.36 12.46 -9.75
N ASP A 189 -8.85 12.75 -10.92
CA ASP A 189 -9.51 12.46 -12.19
C ASP A 189 -8.46 12.17 -13.26
N ALA A 190 -8.81 11.36 -14.25
CA ALA A 190 -8.01 11.21 -15.45
C ALA A 190 -8.92 11.07 -16.67
N SER A 191 -8.50 11.65 -17.79
CA SER A 191 -9.23 11.65 -19.04
C SER A 191 -8.42 11.01 -20.18
N GLY A 192 -8.95 11.13 -21.40
CA GLY A 192 -8.23 10.82 -22.63
C GLY A 192 -7.02 11.71 -22.92
N ASP A 193 -6.87 12.84 -22.22
CA ASP A 193 -5.86 13.85 -22.53
C ASP A 193 -4.83 14.03 -21.40
N GLY A 194 -5.24 13.87 -20.15
CA GLY A 194 -4.35 14.04 -19.00
C GLY A 194 -4.99 13.67 -17.67
N LEU A 195 -4.28 13.96 -16.58
CA LEU A 195 -4.76 13.75 -15.22
C LEU A 195 -4.79 15.05 -14.43
N TYR A 196 -5.65 15.04 -13.41
CA TYR A 196 -5.78 16.13 -12.47
C TYR A 196 -5.98 15.61 -11.04
N VAL A 197 -5.34 16.27 -10.09
CA VAL A 197 -5.40 15.90 -8.68
C VAL A 197 -5.57 17.16 -7.85
N LEU A 198 -6.49 17.14 -6.90
CA LEU A 198 -6.79 18.24 -6.00
C LEU A 198 -6.50 17.86 -4.55
N GLU A 199 -5.84 18.76 -3.82
CA GLU A 199 -5.79 18.74 -2.37
C GLU A 199 -6.32 20.08 -1.84
N PRO A 200 -7.58 20.11 -1.33
CA PRO A 200 -8.22 21.37 -0.93
C PRO A 200 -7.56 22.07 0.25
N SER A 201 -7.02 21.33 1.22
CA SER A 201 -6.46 21.92 2.44
C SER A 201 -5.18 22.73 2.18
N LEU A 202 -4.43 22.40 1.13
CA LEU A 202 -3.24 23.11 0.64
C LEU A 202 -3.57 24.08 -0.49
N LYS A 203 -4.81 24.04 -1.03
CA LYS A 203 -5.21 24.70 -2.27
C LYS A 203 -4.23 24.42 -3.42
N ARG A 204 -3.84 23.15 -3.57
CA ARG A 204 -2.89 22.72 -4.60
C ARG A 204 -3.49 21.70 -5.53
N TYR A 205 -3.00 21.73 -6.77
CA TYR A 205 -3.34 20.72 -7.75
C TYR A 205 -2.12 20.16 -8.47
N ILE A 206 -2.22 18.92 -8.95
CA ILE A 206 -1.31 18.35 -9.94
C ILE A 206 -2.05 18.32 -11.27
N HIS A 207 -1.40 18.77 -12.33
CA HIS A 207 -1.95 18.82 -13.68
C HIS A 207 -0.89 18.29 -14.64
N GLN A 208 -1.19 17.19 -15.34
CA GLN A 208 -0.24 16.52 -16.24
C GLN A 208 -0.93 16.06 -17.51
N ARG A 209 -0.34 16.43 -18.65
CA ARG A 209 -0.78 15.93 -19.96
C ARG A 209 -0.16 14.58 -20.23
N PHE A 210 -0.94 13.66 -20.78
CA PHE A 210 -0.40 12.37 -21.21
C PHE A 210 0.39 12.50 -22.50
N SER A 211 1.50 11.76 -22.58
CA SER A 211 2.21 11.55 -23.84
C SER A 211 1.43 10.60 -24.75
N THR A 212 1.77 10.56 -26.03
CA THR A 212 1.22 9.59 -26.97
C THR A 212 1.48 8.15 -26.53
N GLU A 213 2.63 7.88 -25.91
CA GLU A 213 2.98 6.59 -25.33
C GLU A 213 2.06 6.23 -24.15
N ASP A 214 1.84 7.18 -23.23
CA ASP A 214 0.93 6.98 -22.09
C ASP A 214 -0.46 6.57 -22.57
N LEU A 215 -0.99 7.23 -23.60
CA LEU A 215 -2.31 6.94 -24.17
C LEU A 215 -2.38 5.59 -24.88
N THR A 216 -1.26 5.15 -25.47
CA THR A 216 -1.18 3.87 -26.20
C THR A 216 -1.04 2.67 -25.26
N TYR A 217 -0.26 2.81 -24.19
CA TYR A 217 0.13 1.69 -23.34
C TYR A 217 -0.61 1.63 -22.00
N THR A 218 -1.33 2.67 -21.60
CA THR A 218 -2.05 2.70 -20.32
C THR A 218 -3.56 2.91 -20.49
N SER A 219 -4.33 2.02 -19.87
CA SER A 219 -5.79 2.19 -19.80
C SER A 219 -6.17 3.32 -18.85
N ILE A 220 -7.39 3.81 -18.99
CA ILE A 220 -7.92 4.89 -18.14
C ILE A 220 -7.85 4.54 -16.64
N HIS A 221 -8.19 3.30 -16.28
CA HIS A 221 -8.10 2.80 -14.91
C HIS A 221 -6.69 2.91 -14.31
N VAL A 222 -5.65 2.68 -15.13
CA VAL A 222 -4.25 2.77 -14.71
C VAL A 222 -3.86 4.23 -14.50
N ARG A 223 -4.34 5.11 -15.38
CA ARG A 223 -4.11 6.56 -15.30
C ARG A 223 -4.76 7.18 -14.07
N GLU A 224 -5.94 6.74 -13.69
CA GLU A 224 -6.56 7.21 -12.45
C GLU A 224 -5.83 6.72 -11.19
N LEU A 225 -5.34 5.47 -11.20
CA LEU A 225 -4.48 5.02 -10.10
C LEU A 225 -3.18 5.84 -10.03
N ARG A 226 -2.60 6.23 -11.18
CA ARG A 226 -1.42 7.10 -11.26
C ARG A 226 -1.66 8.43 -10.53
N SER A 227 -2.83 9.03 -10.68
CA SER A 227 -3.24 10.25 -9.96
C SER A 227 -3.09 10.10 -8.43
N ALA A 228 -3.58 8.99 -7.86
CA ALA A 228 -3.44 8.71 -6.44
C ALA A 228 -1.98 8.49 -6.01
N VAL A 229 -1.16 7.84 -6.85
CA VAL A 229 0.27 7.64 -6.57
C VAL A 229 1.06 8.95 -6.59
N LEU A 230 0.81 9.81 -7.58
CA LEU A 230 1.44 11.13 -7.65
C LEU A 230 1.07 11.97 -6.42
N ALA A 231 -0.20 12.00 -6.04
CA ALA A 231 -0.66 12.69 -4.83
C ALA A 231 0.07 12.20 -3.57
N ALA A 232 0.19 10.88 -3.42
CA ALA A 232 0.88 10.28 -2.28
C ALA A 232 2.36 10.66 -2.25
N LEU A 233 3.06 10.58 -3.39
CA LEU A 233 4.49 10.90 -3.47
C LEU A 233 4.74 12.39 -3.21
N HIS A 234 3.90 13.27 -3.76
CA HIS A 234 4.08 14.72 -3.67
C HIS A 234 3.69 15.27 -2.29
N TRP A 235 2.55 14.85 -1.75
CA TRP A 235 2.00 15.45 -0.53
C TRP A 235 2.18 14.58 0.71
N GLY A 236 2.45 13.28 0.55
CA GLY A 236 2.73 12.37 1.66
C GLY A 236 3.80 12.85 2.66
N PRO A 237 4.96 13.38 2.22
CA PRO A 237 5.98 13.87 3.14
C PRO A 237 5.48 15.01 4.05
N TYR A 238 4.59 15.85 3.55
CA TYR A 238 4.03 17.00 4.24
C TYR A 238 2.83 16.66 5.13
N ARG A 239 2.31 15.45 4.99
CA ARG A 239 1.24 14.88 5.82
C ARG A 239 1.77 13.94 6.89
N ALA A 240 3.06 13.65 6.89
CA ALA A 240 3.71 12.87 7.94
C ALA A 240 3.55 13.61 9.27
N SER A 241 2.92 12.94 10.24
CA SER A 241 2.83 13.45 11.61
C SER A 241 4.19 13.30 12.31
N GLU A 242 4.59 14.31 13.08
CA GLU A 242 5.75 14.21 13.98
C GLU A 242 5.48 13.23 15.14
N SER A 243 4.20 13.05 15.52
CA SER A 243 3.81 12.09 16.53
C SER A 243 3.73 10.67 15.97
N ASN A 244 4.37 9.73 16.67
CA ASN A 244 4.28 8.29 16.41
C ASN A 244 2.93 7.67 16.85
N THR A 245 2.07 8.40 17.57
CA THR A 245 0.84 7.85 18.15
C THR A 245 -0.38 7.97 17.25
N THR A 246 -0.39 8.92 16.31
CA THR A 246 -1.51 9.17 15.39
C THR A 246 -1.02 9.21 13.96
N ARG A 247 -1.49 8.28 13.11
CA ARG A 247 -1.23 8.37 11.67
C ARG A 247 -2.21 9.32 11.02
N THR A 248 -1.69 10.07 10.06
CA THR A 248 -2.52 10.89 9.20
C THR A 248 -3.28 10.02 8.19
N HIS A 249 -4.60 10.11 8.20
CA HIS A 249 -5.46 9.45 7.20
C HIS A 249 -5.70 10.38 6.01
N VAL A 250 -5.34 9.88 4.82
CA VAL A 250 -5.61 10.49 3.51
C VAL A 250 -6.58 9.58 2.75
N GLN A 251 -7.70 10.15 2.31
CA GLN A 251 -8.71 9.47 1.51
C GLN A 251 -8.65 9.99 0.07
N PHE A 252 -8.49 9.08 -0.89
CA PHE A 252 -8.55 9.35 -2.32
C PHE A 252 -9.98 9.18 -2.83
N HIS A 253 -10.53 10.22 -3.43
CA HIS A 253 -11.81 10.20 -4.13
C HIS A 253 -11.54 10.04 -5.61
N ILE A 254 -11.91 8.87 -6.13
CA ILE A 254 -11.60 8.43 -7.50
C ILE A 254 -12.91 8.06 -8.20
N ASP A 255 -13.09 8.48 -9.43
CA ASP A 255 -14.30 8.24 -10.23
C ASP A 255 -14.40 6.80 -10.75
N ASN A 256 -13.30 6.06 -10.75
CA ASN A 256 -13.29 4.67 -11.21
C ASN A 256 -13.17 3.63 -10.11
N THR A 257 -14.17 2.76 -10.09
CA THR A 257 -14.27 1.66 -9.15
C THR A 257 -13.11 0.66 -9.25
N ASN A 258 -12.53 0.44 -10.44
CA ASN A 258 -11.34 -0.43 -10.57
C ASN A 258 -10.11 0.20 -9.90
N ALA A 259 -9.90 1.51 -10.10
CA ALA A 259 -8.80 2.23 -9.47
C ALA A 259 -8.97 2.28 -7.94
N VAL A 260 -10.21 2.49 -7.44
CA VAL A 260 -10.56 2.37 -6.01
C VAL A 260 -10.19 0.99 -5.47
N ALA A 261 -10.62 -0.08 -6.15
CA ALA A 261 -10.33 -1.45 -5.72
C ALA A 261 -8.82 -1.72 -5.69
N TRP A 262 -8.06 -1.29 -6.70
CA TRP A 262 -6.60 -1.44 -6.72
C TRP A 262 -5.92 -0.63 -5.61
N ALA A 263 -6.35 0.60 -5.36
CA ALA A 263 -5.81 1.45 -4.30
C ALA A 263 -6.10 0.92 -2.88
N ASN A 264 -7.20 0.20 -2.67
CA ASN A 264 -7.53 -0.41 -1.38
C ASN A 264 -6.86 -1.79 -1.20
N HIS A 265 -6.99 -2.68 -2.18
CA HIS A 265 -6.55 -4.07 -2.05
C HIS A 265 -5.09 -4.30 -2.47
N ARG A 266 -4.48 -3.38 -3.23
CA ARG A 266 -3.10 -3.47 -3.73
C ARG A 266 -2.79 -4.68 -4.60
N SER A 267 -3.83 -5.37 -5.08
CA SER A 267 -3.72 -6.58 -5.90
C SER A 267 -4.10 -6.29 -7.35
N SER A 268 -3.26 -6.74 -8.29
CA SER A 268 -3.54 -6.73 -9.72
C SER A 268 -2.57 -7.65 -10.45
N ARG A 269 -2.96 -8.17 -11.61
CA ARG A 269 -2.08 -8.90 -12.53
C ARG A 269 -1.32 -7.98 -13.49
N HIS A 270 -1.77 -6.73 -13.64
CA HIS A 270 -1.18 -5.75 -14.56
C HIS A 270 0.15 -5.21 -14.01
N SER A 271 1.22 -5.26 -14.81
CA SER A 271 2.58 -4.89 -14.39
C SER A 271 2.68 -3.45 -13.89
N VAL A 272 2.11 -2.50 -14.65
CA VAL A 272 2.08 -1.08 -14.30
C VAL A 272 1.31 -0.84 -12.99
N VAL A 273 0.15 -1.47 -12.79
CA VAL A 273 -0.63 -1.37 -11.55
C VAL A 273 0.15 -1.91 -10.35
N LYS A 274 0.87 -3.04 -10.51
CA LYS A 274 1.73 -3.56 -9.43
C LYS A 274 2.81 -2.55 -9.03
N MET A 275 3.44 -1.88 -10.00
CA MET A 275 4.44 -0.85 -9.73
C MET A 275 3.82 0.38 -9.02
N HIS A 276 2.66 0.85 -9.44
CA HIS A 276 1.91 1.89 -8.73
C HIS A 276 1.53 1.47 -7.30
N ASN A 277 1.05 0.24 -7.11
CA ASN A 277 0.71 -0.29 -5.79
C ASN A 277 1.94 -0.39 -4.88
N ARG A 278 3.11 -0.76 -5.42
CA ARG A 278 4.38 -0.74 -4.67
C ARG A 278 4.69 0.67 -4.22
N LEU A 279 4.71 1.65 -5.13
CA LEU A 279 4.97 3.06 -4.82
C LEU A 279 4.01 3.63 -3.77
N LEU A 280 2.71 3.37 -3.94
CA LEU A 280 1.68 3.86 -3.02
C LEU A 280 1.80 3.20 -1.64
N SER A 281 2.13 1.91 -1.58
CA SER A 281 2.28 1.18 -0.30
C SER A 281 3.57 1.56 0.41
N LEU A 282 4.58 1.86 -0.38
CA LEU A 282 5.88 2.28 0.09
C LEU A 282 5.83 3.67 0.71
N THR A 283 5.18 4.61 0.01
CA THR A 283 4.92 5.97 0.51
C THR A 283 4.10 5.93 1.80
N LYS A 284 3.07 5.08 1.85
CA LYS A 284 2.27 4.82 3.06
C LYS A 284 3.13 4.39 4.24
N PHE A 285 4.05 3.44 4.01
CA PHE A 285 4.94 2.93 5.04
C PHE A 285 5.98 3.98 5.49
N GLN A 286 6.61 4.67 4.53
CA GLN A 286 7.68 5.62 4.79
C GLN A 286 7.23 6.82 5.63
N TYR A 287 6.08 7.39 5.29
CA TYR A 287 5.55 8.60 5.94
C TYR A 287 4.54 8.31 7.04
N ASN A 288 4.40 7.04 7.44
CA ASN A 288 3.49 6.60 8.49
C ASN A 288 2.04 7.06 8.25
N LEU A 289 1.55 6.91 7.02
CA LEU A 289 0.23 7.38 6.59
C LEU A 289 -0.79 6.25 6.54
N VAL A 290 -2.06 6.62 6.49
CA VAL A 290 -3.16 5.72 6.08
C VAL A 290 -3.71 6.23 4.76
N PHE A 291 -3.83 5.30 3.82
CA PHE A 291 -4.42 5.53 2.50
C PHE A 291 -5.63 4.63 2.33
N THR A 292 -6.76 5.24 2.01
CA THR A 292 -8.00 4.61 1.57
C THR A 292 -8.47 5.27 0.29
N ALA A 293 -9.28 4.57 -0.50
CA ALA A 293 -9.92 5.12 -1.67
C ALA A 293 -11.43 4.91 -1.61
N SER A 294 -12.19 5.89 -2.07
CA SER A 294 -13.64 5.84 -2.22
C SER A 294 -14.05 6.32 -3.60
N HIS A 295 -15.16 5.77 -4.08
CA HIS A 295 -15.74 6.21 -5.33
C HIS A 295 -16.40 7.58 -5.17
N ILE A 296 -16.17 8.48 -6.12
CA ILE A 296 -16.88 9.75 -6.26
C ILE A 296 -17.54 9.84 -7.64
N ALA A 297 -18.76 10.34 -7.73
CA ALA A 297 -19.38 10.56 -9.03
C ALA A 297 -18.82 11.84 -9.69
N ASP A 298 -18.66 11.83 -11.02
CA ASP A 298 -18.09 12.94 -11.82
C ASP A 298 -18.75 14.30 -11.52
N LYS A 299 -20.07 14.31 -11.30
CA LYS A 299 -20.83 15.53 -10.97
C LYS A 299 -20.35 16.22 -9.68
N LEU A 300 -19.74 15.46 -8.78
CA LEU A 300 -19.16 15.96 -7.53
C LEU A 300 -17.65 16.23 -7.67
N ASN A 301 -17.05 15.85 -8.80
CA ASN A 301 -15.63 15.97 -9.12
C ASN A 301 -15.35 17.00 -10.24
N MET A 302 -16.25 17.98 -10.43
CA MET A 302 -16.25 18.89 -11.60
C MET A 302 -14.92 19.59 -11.87
N MET A 303 -14.22 20.04 -10.82
CA MET A 303 -12.94 20.72 -11.02
C MET A 303 -11.86 19.77 -11.51
N ALA A 304 -11.85 18.52 -11.03
CA ALA A 304 -10.89 17.54 -11.46
C ALA A 304 -11.20 17.00 -12.86
N ASP A 305 -12.48 16.74 -13.16
CA ASP A 305 -12.93 16.37 -14.52
C ASP A 305 -12.62 17.47 -15.55
N ALA A 306 -12.89 18.74 -15.21
CA ALA A 306 -12.52 19.84 -16.10
C ALA A 306 -10.99 19.95 -16.25
N GLY A 307 -10.26 19.84 -15.14
CA GLY A 307 -8.80 19.94 -15.13
C GLY A 307 -8.09 18.79 -15.85
N SER A 308 -8.66 17.60 -15.94
CA SER A 308 -8.03 16.48 -16.65
C SER A 308 -8.17 16.61 -18.17
N ARG A 309 -9.12 17.43 -18.67
CA ARG A 309 -9.46 17.60 -20.10
C ARG A 309 -8.95 18.92 -20.71
N VAL A 310 -8.78 19.96 -19.91
CA VAL A 310 -8.48 21.31 -20.41
C VAL A 310 -6.99 21.50 -20.70
N TRP A 311 -6.65 21.56 -21.99
CA TRP A 311 -5.28 21.81 -22.48
C TRP A 311 -5.15 23.00 -23.44
N SER A 312 -6.27 23.66 -23.77
CA SER A 312 -6.32 24.84 -24.64
C SER A 312 -7.41 25.80 -24.15
N LYS A 313 -7.27 27.09 -24.47
CA LYS A 313 -8.29 28.12 -24.22
C LYS A 313 -9.60 27.85 -24.95
N ASP A 314 -9.54 27.15 -26.08
CA ASP A 314 -10.72 26.87 -26.92
C ASP A 314 -11.57 25.71 -26.37
N HIS A 315 -11.13 25.05 -25.30
CA HIS A 315 -11.87 23.94 -24.71
C HIS A 315 -13.14 24.44 -24.01
N GLN A 316 -14.27 23.74 -24.18
CA GLN A 316 -15.57 24.16 -23.62
C GLN A 316 -15.57 24.30 -22.09
N LEU A 317 -14.68 23.57 -21.41
CA LEU A 317 -14.52 23.60 -19.96
C LEU A 317 -13.44 24.60 -19.48
N ALA A 318 -12.79 25.35 -20.38
CA ALA A 318 -11.68 26.23 -20.02
C ALA A 318 -12.10 27.32 -19.02
N ASP A 319 -13.23 27.98 -19.24
CA ASP A 319 -13.76 29.00 -18.32
C ASP A 319 -14.14 28.39 -16.97
N LEU A 320 -14.76 27.21 -16.96
CA LEU A 320 -15.12 26.52 -15.73
C LEU A 320 -13.86 26.20 -14.90
N TRP A 321 -12.86 25.59 -15.54
CA TRP A 321 -11.64 25.18 -14.88
C TRP A 321 -10.80 26.37 -14.40
N THR A 322 -10.61 27.40 -15.23
CA THR A 322 -9.84 28.60 -14.85
C THR A 322 -10.49 29.36 -13.69
N ASN A 323 -11.82 29.46 -13.67
CA ASN A 323 -12.55 30.05 -12.56
C ASN A 323 -12.40 29.23 -11.26
N MET A 324 -12.51 27.89 -11.35
CA MET A 324 -12.35 27.03 -10.17
C MET A 324 -10.91 26.98 -9.64
N SER A 325 -9.91 27.08 -10.53
CA SER A 325 -8.48 26.98 -10.20
C SER A 325 -7.79 28.32 -9.95
N CYS A 326 -8.49 29.45 -10.06
CA CYS A 326 -7.90 30.79 -9.95
C CYS A 326 -7.15 31.03 -8.63
N SER A 327 -7.66 30.48 -7.52
CA SER A 327 -7.04 30.61 -6.19
C SER A 327 -6.15 29.43 -5.80
N TRP A 328 -5.79 28.56 -6.75
CA TRP A 328 -5.01 27.35 -6.51
C TRP A 328 -3.62 27.44 -7.11
N THR A 329 -2.70 26.64 -6.58
CA THR A 329 -1.30 26.59 -7.04
C THR A 329 -0.98 25.22 -7.61
N GLN A 330 -0.43 25.18 -8.83
CA GLN A 330 0.06 23.92 -9.39
C GLN A 330 1.28 23.40 -8.60
N THR A 331 1.28 22.12 -8.28
CA THR A 331 2.47 21.38 -7.87
C THR A 331 3.14 20.87 -9.14
N ARG A 332 4.35 21.35 -9.43
CA ARG A 332 5.09 20.95 -10.63
C ARG A 332 5.53 19.49 -10.53
N LEU A 333 5.38 18.77 -11.63
CA LEU A 333 5.91 17.41 -11.78
C LEU A 333 7.30 17.52 -12.40
N GLU A 334 8.30 17.49 -11.54
CA GLU A 334 9.70 17.54 -11.93
C GLU A 334 10.35 16.17 -11.74
N ALA A 335 11.50 15.97 -12.40
CA ALA A 335 12.32 14.80 -12.16
C ALA A 335 12.62 14.66 -10.65
N PRO A 336 12.43 13.46 -10.06
CA PRO A 336 12.22 12.18 -10.72
C PRO A 336 10.76 11.70 -10.79
N PHE A 337 9.76 12.53 -10.45
CA PHE A 337 8.35 12.13 -10.30
C PHE A 337 7.52 12.24 -11.60
N ASP A 338 8.07 12.88 -12.62
CA ASP A 338 7.53 12.99 -13.97
C ASP A 338 7.37 11.62 -14.66
N ASP A 339 8.32 10.71 -14.45
CA ASP A 339 8.28 9.32 -14.91
C ASP A 339 8.37 8.33 -13.73
N LEU A 340 7.22 7.76 -13.36
CA LEU A 340 7.11 6.79 -12.28
C LEU A 340 7.79 5.44 -12.58
N CYS A 341 7.89 5.05 -13.86
CA CYS A 341 8.60 3.84 -14.26
C CYS A 341 10.10 4.02 -14.02
N SER A 342 10.67 5.13 -14.50
CA SER A 342 12.08 5.48 -14.25
C SER A 342 12.36 5.77 -12.78
N PHE A 343 11.40 6.37 -12.06
CA PHE A 343 11.47 6.54 -10.61
C PHE A 343 11.60 5.18 -9.92
N TRP A 344 10.66 4.26 -10.18
CA TRP A 344 10.68 2.93 -9.59
C TRP A 344 11.95 2.16 -9.98
N ALA A 345 12.38 2.19 -11.24
CA ALA A 345 13.58 1.49 -11.68
C ALA A 345 14.84 1.99 -10.93
N ARG A 346 15.00 3.31 -10.81
CA ARG A 346 16.11 3.92 -10.04
C ARG A 346 16.00 3.59 -8.55
N TYR A 347 14.78 3.61 -8.02
CA TYR A 347 14.50 3.34 -6.63
C TYR A 347 14.78 1.87 -6.25
N ALA A 348 14.29 0.95 -7.08
CA ALA A 348 14.39 -0.49 -6.90
C ALA A 348 15.81 -1.02 -7.17
N ALA A 349 16.59 -0.35 -8.03
CA ALA A 349 17.99 -0.71 -8.29
C ALA A 349 18.94 -0.31 -7.16
N LYS A 350 18.59 0.68 -6.34
CA LYS A 350 19.43 1.10 -5.22
C LYS A 350 19.44 0.01 -4.14
N THR A 351 20.64 -0.51 -3.86
CA THR A 351 20.89 -1.43 -2.76
C THR A 351 20.72 -0.80 -1.38
N THR A 352 20.35 0.48 -1.27
CA THR A 352 20.02 1.16 -0.01
C THR A 352 18.72 1.96 -0.17
N TRP A 353 17.85 1.86 0.83
CA TRP A 353 16.67 2.72 0.90
C TRP A 353 17.13 4.17 1.07
N GLN A 354 16.89 5.01 0.07
CA GLN A 354 17.02 6.46 0.22
C GLN A 354 15.62 7.03 0.30
N THR A 355 15.38 7.94 1.24
CA THR A 355 14.20 8.81 1.19
C THR A 355 14.13 9.37 -0.24
N PRO A 356 13.01 9.18 -0.96
CA PRO A 356 12.80 9.90 -2.21
C PRO A 356 13.11 11.38 -1.99
N PRO A 357 13.69 12.07 -2.98
CA PRO A 357 13.89 13.51 -2.86
C PRO A 357 12.56 14.14 -2.46
N LEU A 358 12.59 15.04 -1.48
CA LEU A 358 11.38 15.74 -1.09
C LEU A 358 10.90 16.54 -2.30
N PRO A 359 9.64 16.33 -2.75
CA PRO A 359 9.07 17.12 -3.83
C PRO A 359 9.14 18.59 -3.45
N HIS A 360 9.60 19.49 -4.33
CA HIS A 360 9.62 20.92 -4.04
C HIS A 360 8.19 21.46 -3.98
N ILE A 361 7.68 21.74 -2.78
CA ILE A 361 6.38 22.39 -2.59
C ILE A 361 6.54 23.92 -2.48
N LEU A 362 7.72 24.43 -2.15
CA LEU A 362 7.93 25.89 -2.08
C LEU A 362 7.94 26.58 -3.45
N ASP A 363 8.20 25.84 -4.54
CA ASP A 363 8.06 26.40 -5.87
C ASP A 363 6.57 26.54 -6.18
N THR A 364 6.09 27.78 -6.20
CA THR A 364 4.69 28.10 -6.50
C THR A 364 4.49 27.93 -8.00
N GLY A 365 3.90 26.82 -8.41
CA GLY A 365 3.42 26.69 -9.79
C GLY A 365 2.36 27.74 -10.12
N VAL A 366 2.05 27.90 -11.40
CA VAL A 366 1.05 28.86 -11.86
C VAL A 366 -0.36 28.40 -11.51
N ASN A 367 -1.30 29.34 -11.37
CA ASN A 367 -2.73 29.02 -11.28
C ASN A 367 -3.28 28.65 -12.67
N GLY A 368 -4.51 28.12 -12.76
CA GLY A 368 -5.03 27.67 -14.06
C GLY A 368 -5.29 28.79 -15.05
N VAL A 369 -5.56 30.02 -14.59
CA VAL A 369 -5.73 31.21 -15.45
C VAL A 369 -4.43 31.52 -16.19
N ASP A 370 -3.31 31.50 -15.47
CA ASP A 370 -1.99 31.80 -16.01
C ASP A 370 -1.45 30.64 -16.86
N LEU A 371 -1.81 29.40 -16.52
CA LEU A 371 -1.38 28.18 -17.21
C LEU A 371 -1.88 28.12 -18.66
N LEU A 372 -3.07 28.63 -18.96
CA LEU A 372 -3.52 28.73 -20.36
C LEU A 372 -3.00 29.97 -21.07
N ARG A 373 -2.53 30.99 -20.35
CA ARG A 373 -2.14 32.28 -20.95
C ARG A 373 -0.74 32.25 -21.56
N GLY A 374 0.17 31.45 -21.01
CA GLY A 374 1.48 31.14 -21.60
C GLY A 374 1.38 30.06 -22.66
#